data_AF-A0A7Y5GAB2-F1
#
_entry.id   AF-A0A7Y5GAB2-F1
#
_cell.length_a   1.000
_cell.length_b   1.000
_cell.length_c   1.000
_cell.angle_alpha   90.00
_cell.angle_beta   90.00
_cell.angle_gamma   90.00
#
_symmetry.space_group_name_H-M   'P 1'
#
loop_
_entity.id
_entity.type
_entity.pdbx_description
1 polymer ?
#
loop_
_entity_poly.entity_id
_entity_poly.type
_entity_poly.pdbx_seq_one_letter_code
_entity_poly.pdbx_strand_id
1 'polypeptide(L)'
;MASMISLIFFELRRNQLFDQFVANVLVDNGFKAWIDNIAWSPEIFITSFTALFFLFFIVTGLLIKLFTYVFRVQVYFQQTFLAGLWSSSHYLFLMPCVILFQRLMRIDFFMTLAVIICVIMAAWHVIRIFRILKIIYNVSWNKILIIFGGLLIAIIAIISIRYSRNHDMFNLMEYSEKIYQSRNYSFD
;
A
#
# COMPACT_ATOMS: atom_id res chain seq x y z
N MET A 1 -14.32 4.64 2.17
CA MET A 1 -13.01 4.87 1.53
C MET A 1 -12.85 4.06 0.25
N ALA A 2 -13.04 2.73 0.28
CA ALA A 2 -12.95 1.88 -0.92
C ALA A 2 -13.83 2.36 -2.10
N SER A 3 -15.06 2.82 -1.83
CA SER A 3 -15.95 3.41 -2.85
C SER A 3 -15.42 4.70 -3.48
N MET A 4 -14.78 5.57 -2.69
CA MET A 4 -14.19 6.81 -3.20
C MET A 4 -12.95 6.52 -4.04
N ILE A 5 -12.10 5.60 -3.58
CA ILE A 5 -10.90 5.17 -4.31
C ILE A 5 -11.32 4.50 -5.61
N SER A 6 -12.33 3.63 -5.59
CA SER A 6 -12.86 3.00 -6.79
C SER A 6 -13.33 4.04 -7.82
N LEU A 7 -14.06 5.06 -7.38
CA LEU A 7 -14.52 6.14 -8.24
C LEU A 7 -13.34 6.95 -8.84
N ILE A 8 -12.33 7.26 -8.02
CA ILE A 8 -11.09 7.91 -8.48
C ILE A 8 -10.42 7.07 -9.56
N PHE A 9 -10.21 5.77 -9.33
CA PHE A 9 -9.55 4.89 -10.29
C PHE A 9 -10.33 4.75 -11.59
N PHE A 10 -11.66 4.67 -11.50
CA PHE A 10 -12.54 4.60 -12.67
C PHE A 10 -12.45 5.86 -13.55
N GLU A 11 -12.42 7.06 -12.95
CA GLU A 11 -12.28 8.31 -13.70
C GLU A 11 -10.84 8.55 -14.17
N LEU A 12 -9.83 8.20 -13.37
CA LEU A 12 -8.41 8.31 -13.76
C LEU A 12 -8.07 7.44 -14.96
N ARG A 13 -8.72 6.29 -15.14
CA ARG A 13 -8.53 5.44 -16.34
C ARG A 13 -8.92 6.15 -17.64
N ARG A 14 -9.79 7.16 -17.61
CA ARG A 14 -10.11 7.95 -18.81
C ARG A 14 -9.00 8.92 -19.18
N ASN A 15 -8.05 9.17 -18.28
CA ASN A 15 -6.95 10.10 -18.50
C ASN A 15 -5.72 9.38 -19.06
N GLN A 16 -5.24 9.81 -20.23
CA GLN A 16 -4.07 9.23 -20.90
C GLN A 16 -2.79 9.32 -20.06
N LEU A 17 -2.65 10.34 -19.21
CA LEU A 17 -1.48 10.50 -18.34
C LEU A 17 -1.40 9.42 -17.27
N PHE A 18 -2.55 8.95 -16.78
CA PHE A 18 -2.60 7.90 -15.78
C PHE A 18 -2.18 6.56 -16.38
N ASP A 19 -2.62 6.25 -17.59
CA ASP A 19 -2.20 5.03 -18.30
C ASP A 19 -0.69 4.97 -18.54
N GLN A 20 -0.07 6.11 -18.89
CA GLN A 20 1.38 6.20 -19.01
C GLN A 20 2.09 6.02 -17.67
N PHE A 21 1.57 6.62 -16.60
CA PHE A 21 2.13 6.44 -15.25
C PHE A 21 2.05 4.98 -14.80
N VAL A 22 0.89 4.34 -14.96
CA VAL A 22 0.68 2.93 -14.61
C VAL A 22 1.59 2.02 -15.44
N ALA A 23 1.76 2.29 -16.74
CA ALA A 23 2.66 1.53 -17.61
C ALA A 23 4.13 1.63 -17.20
N ASN A 24 4.57 2.78 -16.67
CA ASN A 24 5.96 2.98 -16.25
C ASN A 24 6.25 2.42 -14.85
N VAL A 25 5.26 2.44 -13.95
CA VAL A 25 5.43 1.96 -12.57
C VAL A 25 5.24 0.44 -12.46
N LEU A 26 4.33 -0.14 -13.25
CA LEU A 26 4.04 -1.57 -13.23
C LEU A 26 4.78 -2.29 -14.34
N VAL A 27 5.98 -2.78 -14.02
CA VAL A 27 6.81 -3.58 -14.93
C VAL A 27 6.22 -4.97 -15.17
N ASP A 28 5.49 -5.53 -14.20
CA ASP A 28 4.83 -6.82 -14.35
C ASP A 28 3.49 -6.71 -15.10
N ASN A 29 3.45 -7.33 -16.28
CA ASN A 29 2.27 -7.40 -17.13
C ASN A 29 1.08 -8.09 -16.44
N GLY A 30 1.34 -9.05 -15.55
CA GLY A 30 0.29 -9.77 -14.83
C GLY A 30 -0.43 -8.88 -13.82
N PHE A 31 0.33 -8.21 -12.94
CA PHE A 31 -0.23 -7.29 -11.96
C PHE A 31 -0.89 -6.06 -12.61
N LYS A 32 -0.34 -5.55 -13.71
CA LYS A 32 -0.96 -4.48 -14.50
C LYS A 32 -2.33 -4.90 -15.06
N ALA A 33 -2.42 -6.07 -15.68
CA ALA A 33 -3.68 -6.59 -16.21
C ALA A 33 -4.74 -6.79 -15.11
N TRP A 34 -4.32 -7.21 -13.91
CA TRP A 34 -5.20 -7.32 -12.76
C TRP A 34 -5.73 -5.96 -12.29
N ILE A 35 -4.87 -4.95 -12.15
CA ILE A 35 -5.28 -3.58 -11.80
C ILE A 35 -6.24 -3.00 -12.84
N ASP A 36 -5.92 -3.16 -14.13
CA ASP A 36 -6.74 -2.70 -15.23
C ASP A 36 -8.14 -3.33 -15.15
N ASN A 37 -8.23 -4.65 -14.98
CA ASN A 37 -9.51 -5.36 -14.91
C ASN A 37 -10.38 -4.88 -13.73
N ILE A 38 -9.76 -4.66 -12.57
CA ILE A 38 -10.48 -4.21 -11.37
C ILE A 38 -10.91 -2.74 -11.50
N ALA A 39 -10.12 -1.89 -12.15
CA ALA A 39 -10.49 -0.48 -12.37
C ALA A 39 -11.76 -0.34 -13.23
N TRP A 40 -12.01 -1.26 -14.16
CA TRP A 40 -13.21 -1.26 -15.00
C TRP A 40 -14.49 -1.74 -14.29
N SER A 41 -14.37 -2.47 -13.18
CA SER A 41 -15.51 -2.97 -12.41
C SER A 41 -15.51 -2.42 -10.99
N PRO A 42 -16.24 -1.32 -10.72
CA PRO A 42 -16.28 -0.70 -9.40
C PRO A 42 -16.71 -1.65 -8.29
N GLU A 43 -17.62 -2.59 -8.57
CA GLU A 43 -18.11 -3.57 -7.60
C GLU A 43 -17.01 -4.56 -7.17
N ILE A 44 -16.27 -5.09 -8.15
CA ILE A 44 -15.13 -5.98 -7.90
C ILE A 44 -14.02 -5.20 -7.20
N PHE A 45 -13.79 -3.94 -7.57
CA PHE A 45 -12.86 -3.05 -6.89
C PHE A 45 -13.22 -2.91 -5.42
N ILE A 46 -14.45 -2.50 -5.12
CA ILE A 46 -14.87 -2.26 -3.73
C ILE A 46 -14.73 -3.53 -2.89
N THR A 47 -15.15 -4.67 -3.41
CA THR A 47 -15.05 -5.95 -2.69
C THR A 47 -13.59 -6.34 -2.43
N SER A 48 -12.75 -6.33 -3.46
CA SER A 48 -11.34 -6.71 -3.36
C SER A 48 -10.56 -5.77 -2.44
N PHE A 49 -10.80 -4.46 -2.57
CA PHE A 49 -10.14 -3.45 -1.75
C PHE A 49 -10.62 -3.48 -0.29
N THR A 50 -11.89 -3.84 -0.05
CA THR A 50 -12.41 -4.04 1.31
C THR A 50 -11.74 -5.24 1.98
N ALA A 51 -11.58 -6.37 1.26
CA ALA A 51 -10.84 -7.52 1.78
C ALA A 51 -9.38 -7.17 2.10
N LEU A 52 -8.74 -6.39 1.21
CA LEU A 52 -7.38 -5.87 1.44
C LEU A 52 -7.33 -4.95 2.67
N PHE A 53 -8.32 -4.09 2.88
CA PHE A 53 -8.43 -3.26 4.09
C PHE A 53 -8.57 -4.10 5.37
N PHE A 54 -9.35 -5.19 5.35
CA PHE A 54 -9.43 -6.12 6.49
C PHE A 54 -8.08 -6.77 6.78
N LEU A 55 -7.38 -7.24 5.75
CA LEU A 55 -6.04 -7.79 5.89
C LEU A 55 -5.08 -6.73 6.47
N PHE A 56 -5.16 -5.50 6.00
CA PHE A 56 -4.40 -4.37 6.53
C PHE A 56 -4.67 -4.13 8.03
N PHE A 57 -5.92 -4.25 8.51
CA PHE A 57 -6.23 -4.16 9.94
C PHE A 57 -5.63 -5.31 10.76
N ILE A 58 -5.60 -6.52 10.21
CA ILE A 58 -4.96 -7.67 10.85
C ILE A 58 -3.45 -7.42 10.95
N VAL A 59 -2.82 -7.00 9.85
CA VAL A 59 -1.38 -6.70 9.81
C VAL A 59 -1.02 -5.57 10.77
N THR A 60 -1.79 -4.48 10.79
CA THR A 60 -1.55 -3.38 11.75
C THR A 60 -1.76 -3.84 13.19
N GLY A 61 -2.79 -4.65 13.48
CA GLY A 61 -2.99 -5.26 14.80
C GLY A 61 -1.80 -6.14 15.23
N LEU A 62 -1.24 -6.92 14.31
CA LEU A 62 -0.04 -7.73 14.54
C LEU A 62 1.20 -6.85 14.74
N LEU A 63 1.40 -5.81 13.94
CA LEU A 63 2.49 -4.85 14.11
C LEU A 63 2.40 -4.20 15.49
N ILE A 64 1.22 -3.69 15.88
CA ILE A 64 0.98 -3.13 17.22
C ILE A 64 1.31 -4.17 18.28
N LYS A 65 0.93 -5.43 18.09
CA LYS A 65 1.27 -6.52 19.01
C LYS A 65 2.77 -6.83 19.05
N LEU A 66 3.52 -6.64 17.97
CA LEU A 66 4.98 -6.76 18.00
C LEU A 66 5.62 -5.70 18.91
N PHE A 67 5.06 -4.48 18.96
CA PHE A 67 5.51 -3.44 19.89
C PHE A 67 5.33 -3.82 21.38
N THR A 68 4.39 -4.71 21.70
CA THR A 68 4.18 -5.26 23.05
C THR A 68 5.46 -5.94 23.55
N TYR A 69 6.16 -6.68 22.68
CA TYR A 69 7.41 -7.36 23.03
C TYR A 69 8.56 -6.37 23.24
N VAL A 70 8.61 -5.30 22.45
CA VAL A 70 9.66 -4.26 22.55
C VAL A 70 9.51 -3.44 23.83
N PHE A 71 8.28 -3.03 24.16
CA PHE A 71 8.01 -2.18 25.31
C PHE A 71 7.67 -2.94 26.61
N ARG A 72 7.60 -4.28 26.55
CA ARG A 72 7.30 -5.16 27.69
C ARG A 72 5.97 -4.83 28.40
N VAL A 73 5.01 -4.24 27.69
CA VAL A 73 3.65 -3.96 28.19
C VAL A 73 2.77 -5.13 27.78
N GLN A 74 1.92 -5.67 28.65
CA GLN A 74 1.00 -6.75 28.27
C GLN A 74 -0.31 -6.19 27.70
N VAL A 75 -0.51 -6.34 26.40
CA VAL A 75 -1.76 -5.92 25.71
C VAL A 75 -2.34 -7.12 24.96
N TYR A 76 -3.63 -7.39 25.12
CA TYR A 76 -4.29 -8.49 24.40
C TYR A 76 -4.46 -8.13 22.92
N PHE A 77 -4.37 -9.13 22.01
CA PHE A 77 -4.53 -8.89 20.58
C PHE A 77 -5.90 -8.29 20.23
N GLN A 78 -6.95 -8.68 20.94
CA GLN A 78 -8.28 -8.11 20.77
C GLN A 78 -8.29 -6.58 21.01
N GLN A 79 -7.56 -6.11 22.02
CA GLN A 79 -7.46 -4.68 22.33
C GLN A 79 -6.67 -3.93 21.26
N THR A 80 -5.56 -4.50 20.77
CA THR A 80 -4.76 -3.88 19.71
C THR A 80 -5.50 -3.85 18.37
N PHE A 81 -6.25 -4.92 18.05
CA PHE A 81 -7.10 -4.99 16.86
C PHE A 81 -8.24 -3.96 16.91
N LEU A 82 -8.97 -3.90 18.03
CA LEU A 82 -10.02 -2.89 18.23
C LEU A 82 -9.47 -1.47 18.15
N ALA A 83 -8.30 -1.20 18.72
CA ALA A 83 -7.65 0.09 18.63
C ALA A 83 -7.27 0.43 17.17
N GLY A 84 -6.77 -0.54 16.40
CA GLY A 84 -6.52 -0.42 14.97
C GLY A 84 -7.79 -0.10 14.17
N LEU A 85 -8.88 -0.82 14.42
CA LEU A 85 -10.18 -0.58 13.77
C LEU A 85 -10.73 0.81 14.10
N TRP A 86 -10.68 1.20 15.38
CA TRP A 86 -11.12 2.53 15.82
C TRP A 86 -10.27 3.67 15.27
N SER A 87 -8.99 3.42 14.96
CA SER A 87 -8.14 4.40 14.31
C SER A 87 -8.70 4.84 12.95
N SER A 88 -9.48 3.99 12.27
CA SER A 88 -10.13 4.26 10.99
C SER A 88 -11.50 4.94 11.09
N SER A 89 -12.00 5.20 12.30
CA SER A 89 -13.33 5.84 12.49
C SER A 89 -13.45 7.22 11.84
N HIS A 90 -12.34 7.94 11.63
CA HIS A 90 -12.35 9.23 10.95
C HIS A 90 -12.76 9.12 9.47
N TYR A 91 -12.61 7.95 8.85
CA TYR A 91 -13.12 7.72 7.50
C TYR A 91 -14.65 7.72 7.41
N LEU A 92 -15.37 7.62 8.54
CA LEU A 92 -16.83 7.75 8.55
C LEU A 92 -17.27 9.15 8.11
N PHE A 93 -16.47 10.18 8.38
CA PHE A 93 -16.76 11.54 7.92
C PHE A 93 -16.79 11.66 6.39
N LEU A 94 -16.16 10.73 5.65
CA LEU A 94 -16.21 10.71 4.20
C LEU A 94 -17.50 10.15 3.64
N MET A 95 -18.32 9.43 4.42
CA MET A 95 -19.56 8.83 3.91
C MET A 95 -20.47 9.82 3.15
N PRO A 96 -20.84 10.99 3.71
CA PRO A 96 -21.65 11.96 2.98
C PRO A 96 -20.91 12.54 1.76
N CYS A 97 -19.59 12.73 1.86
CA CYS A 97 -18.78 13.24 0.75
C CYS A 97 -18.79 12.30 -0.46
N VAL A 98 -18.76 10.98 -0.24
CA VAL A 98 -18.77 9.99 -1.34
C VAL A 98 -19.98 10.17 -2.24
N ILE A 99 -21.17 10.39 -1.65
CA ILE A 99 -22.41 10.58 -2.40
C ILE A 99 -22.34 11.84 -3.27
N LEU A 100 -21.74 12.91 -2.75
CA LEU A 100 -21.53 14.16 -3.51
C LEU A 100 -20.52 13.95 -4.65
N PHE A 101 -19.40 13.30 -4.37
CA PHE A 101 -18.34 13.07 -5.36
C PHE A 101 -18.81 12.17 -6.50
N GLN A 102 -19.68 11.19 -6.26
CA GLN A 102 -20.27 10.37 -7.33
C GLN A 102 -20.94 11.19 -8.43
N ARG A 103 -21.53 12.35 -8.10
CA ARG A 103 -22.18 13.23 -9.09
C ARG A 103 -21.21 14.24 -9.68
N LEU A 104 -20.25 14.73 -8.90
CA LEU A 104 -19.39 15.85 -9.25
C LEU A 104 -18.06 15.44 -9.91
N MET A 105 -17.69 14.16 -9.87
CA MET A 105 -16.40 13.67 -10.38
C MET A 105 -16.18 13.82 -11.89
N ARG A 106 -17.23 14.11 -12.66
CA ARG A 106 -17.09 14.40 -14.11
C ARG A 106 -16.33 15.71 -14.39
N ILE A 107 -16.11 16.54 -13.37
CA ILE A 107 -15.39 17.80 -13.46
C ILE A 107 -13.98 17.60 -12.86
N ASP A 108 -12.93 17.90 -13.62
CA ASP A 108 -11.52 17.66 -13.25
C ASP A 108 -11.12 18.26 -11.89
N PHE A 109 -11.69 19.43 -11.55
CA PHE A 109 -11.47 20.07 -10.26
C PHE A 109 -11.87 19.16 -9.08
N PHE A 110 -13.05 18.52 -9.16
CA PHE A 110 -13.54 17.67 -8.08
C PHE A 110 -12.81 16.33 -8.02
N MET A 111 -12.30 15.82 -9.15
CA MET A 111 -11.39 14.67 -9.16
C MET A 111 -10.11 14.98 -8.39
N THR A 112 -9.46 16.09 -8.69
CA THR A 112 -8.22 16.52 -8.02
C THR A 112 -8.47 16.75 -6.52
N LEU A 113 -9.57 17.40 -6.17
CA LEU A 113 -9.99 17.60 -4.78
C LEU A 113 -10.21 16.28 -4.05
N ALA A 114 -10.86 15.30 -4.68
CA ALA A 114 -11.09 13.98 -4.09
C ALA A 114 -9.76 13.26 -3.80
N VAL A 115 -8.81 13.31 -4.72
CA VAL A 115 -7.46 12.74 -4.51
C VAL A 115 -6.77 13.42 -3.32
N ILE A 116 -6.77 14.75 -3.27
CA ILE A 116 -6.18 15.52 -2.14
C ILE A 116 -6.81 15.10 -0.82
N ILE A 117 -8.14 15.02 -0.74
CA ILE A 117 -8.85 14.60 0.47
C ILE A 117 -8.45 13.17 0.87
N CYS A 118 -8.37 12.24 -0.09
CA CYS A 118 -7.92 10.88 0.18
C CYS A 118 -6.49 10.83 0.75
N VAL A 119 -5.56 11.62 0.19
CA VAL A 119 -4.18 11.71 0.69
C VAL A 119 -4.13 12.29 2.10
N ILE A 120 -4.85 13.38 2.36
CA ILE A 120 -4.93 13.99 3.70
C ILE A 120 -5.47 13.00 4.72
N MET A 121 -6.53 12.26 4.37
CA MET A 121 -7.14 11.28 5.26
C MET A 121 -6.23 10.06 5.49
N ALA A 122 -5.49 9.63 4.48
CA ALA A 122 -4.46 8.59 4.65
C ALA A 122 -3.33 9.05 5.60
N ALA A 123 -2.81 10.26 5.42
CA ALA A 123 -1.82 10.84 6.33
C ALA A 123 -2.35 10.98 7.76
N TRP A 124 -3.60 11.42 7.90
CA TRP A 124 -4.27 11.55 9.20
C TRP A 124 -4.42 10.21 9.91
N HIS A 125 -4.75 9.15 9.19
CA HIS A 125 -4.83 7.79 9.73
C HIS A 125 -3.49 7.34 10.33
N VAL A 126 -2.39 7.54 9.59
CA VAL A 126 -1.04 7.21 10.06
C VAL A 126 -0.70 7.97 11.34
N ILE A 127 -0.94 9.28 11.39
CA ILE A 127 -0.74 10.10 12.59
C ILE A 127 -1.57 9.57 13.76
N ARG A 128 -2.81 9.15 13.50
CA ARG A 128 -3.71 8.62 14.54
C ARG A 128 -3.24 7.27 15.08
N ILE A 129 -2.71 6.37 14.25
CA ILE A 129 -2.11 5.11 14.70
C ILE A 129 -0.94 5.40 15.65
N PHE A 130 -0.07 6.35 15.32
CA PHE A 130 1.04 6.73 16.22
C PHE A 130 0.56 7.31 17.55
N ARG A 131 -0.51 8.13 17.54
CA ARG A 131 -1.12 8.63 18.78
C ARG A 131 -1.68 7.50 19.64
N ILE A 132 -2.32 6.51 19.03
CA ILE A 132 -2.84 5.33 19.74
C ILE A 132 -1.70 4.53 20.36
N LEU A 133 -0.62 4.27 19.61
CA LEU A 133 0.58 3.62 20.12
C LEU A 133 1.18 4.36 21.32
N LYS A 134 1.24 5.69 21.25
CA LYS A 134 1.70 6.54 22.35
C LYS A 134 0.89 6.33 23.62
N ILE A 135 -0.44 6.30 23.50
CA ILE A 135 -1.35 6.15 24.62
C ILE A 135 -1.25 4.74 25.22
N ILE A 136 -1.23 3.70 24.38
CA ILE A 136 -1.18 2.29 24.84
C ILE A 136 0.14 1.97 25.55
N TYR A 137 1.27 2.42 25.00
CA TYR A 137 2.59 2.07 25.51
C TYR A 137 3.17 3.10 26.49
N ASN A 138 2.49 4.23 26.70
CA ASN A 138 2.97 5.34 27.53
C ASN A 138 4.41 5.76 27.23
N VAL A 139 4.73 5.91 25.94
CA VAL A 139 6.09 6.26 25.46
C VAL A 139 6.10 7.61 24.77
N SER A 140 7.29 8.22 24.68
CA SER A 140 7.48 9.48 23.94
C SER A 140 7.38 9.25 22.43
N TRP A 141 6.96 10.29 21.70
CA TRP A 141 6.77 10.25 20.24
C TRP A 141 8.03 9.80 19.49
N ASN A 142 9.20 10.31 19.92
CA ASN A 142 10.50 10.00 19.31
C ASN A 142 10.83 8.50 19.39
N LYS A 143 10.51 7.83 20.50
CA LYS A 143 10.77 6.38 20.65
C LYS A 143 9.94 5.57 19.66
N ILE A 144 8.68 5.94 19.46
CA ILE A 144 7.79 5.27 18.51
C ILE A 144 8.32 5.46 17.08
N LEU A 145 8.70 6.69 16.72
CA LEU A 145 9.24 6.99 15.40
C LEU A 145 10.53 6.23 15.10
N ILE A 146 11.46 6.14 16.06
CA ILE A 146 12.72 5.40 15.88
C ILE A 146 12.46 3.92 15.64
N ILE A 147 11.59 3.30 16.45
CA ILE A 147 11.32 1.86 16.31
C ILE A 147 10.53 1.57 15.03
N PHE A 148 9.50 2.34 14.73
CA PHE A 148 8.70 2.15 13.52
C PHE A 148 9.51 2.46 12.25
N GLY A 149 10.29 3.54 12.26
CA GLY A 149 11.22 3.90 11.19
C GLY A 149 12.29 2.82 10.98
N GLY A 150 12.88 2.31 12.06
CA GLY A 150 13.83 1.20 12.01
C GLY A 150 13.21 -0.08 11.42
N LEU A 151 11.97 -0.40 11.80
CA LEU A 151 11.24 -1.55 11.26
C LEU A 151 10.94 -1.38 9.76
N LEU A 152 10.53 -0.19 9.32
CA LEU A 152 10.33 0.10 7.89
C LEU A 152 11.63 0.00 7.09
N ILE A 153 12.72 0.57 7.58
CA ILE A 153 14.04 0.50 6.94
C ILE A 153 14.49 -0.97 6.83
N ALA A 154 14.28 -1.78 7.88
CA ALA A 154 14.61 -3.20 7.84
C ALA A 154 13.79 -3.96 6.78
N ILE A 155 12.48 -3.69 6.67
CA ILE A 155 11.63 -4.30 5.64
C ILE A 155 12.12 -3.91 4.24
N ILE A 156 12.40 -2.62 4.01
CA ILE A 156 12.91 -2.14 2.72
C ILE A 156 14.25 -2.81 2.40
N ALA A 157 15.17 -2.89 3.36
CA ALA A 157 16.45 -3.57 3.18
C ALA A 157 16.28 -5.05 2.80
N ILE A 158 15.37 -5.78 3.46
CA ILE A 158 15.06 -7.18 3.14
C ILE A 158 14.53 -7.31 1.71
N ILE A 159 13.59 -6.45 1.31
CA ILE A 159 13.02 -6.44 -0.05
C ILE A 159 14.13 -6.15 -1.08
N SER A 160 14.95 -5.14 -0.85
CA SER A 160 16.06 -4.76 -1.74
C SER A 160 17.08 -5.89 -1.90
N ILE A 161 17.46 -6.57 -0.82
CA ILE A 161 18.38 -7.72 -0.88
C ILE A 161 17.74 -8.87 -1.66
N ARG A 162 16.44 -9.14 -1.44
CA ARG A 162 15.74 -10.20 -2.16
C ARG A 162 15.66 -9.90 -3.66
N TYR A 163 15.39 -8.66 -4.01
CA TYR A 163 15.34 -8.18 -5.39
C TYR A 163 16.69 -8.31 -6.09
N SER A 164 17.76 -7.80 -5.46
CA SER A 164 19.14 -7.92 -5.97
C SER A 164 19.52 -9.39 -6.20
N ARG A 165 19.34 -10.28 -5.21
CA ARG A 165 19.67 -11.71 -5.37
C ARG A 165 18.96 -12.36 -6.55
N ASN A 166 17.72 -11.97 -6.83
CA ASN A 166 16.98 -12.52 -7.96
C ASN A 166 17.51 -11.97 -9.30
N HIS A 167 17.79 -10.67 -9.41
CA HIS A 167 18.29 -10.08 -10.66
C HIS A 167 19.75 -10.45 -10.96
N ASP A 168 20.59 -10.57 -9.93
CA ASP A 168 21.99 -10.98 -10.10
C ASP A 168 22.10 -12.43 -10.60
N MET A 169 21.20 -13.32 -10.15
CA MET A 169 21.14 -14.69 -10.68
C MET A 169 20.67 -14.76 -12.12
N PHE A 170 19.70 -13.93 -12.53
CA PHE A 170 19.27 -13.85 -13.93
C PHE A 170 20.41 -13.37 -14.85
N ASN A 171 21.17 -12.34 -14.43
CA ASN A 171 22.32 -11.83 -15.18
C ASN A 171 23.44 -12.87 -15.35
N LEU A 172 23.69 -13.69 -14.32
CA LEU A 172 24.71 -14.76 -14.39
C LEU A 172 24.32 -15.89 -15.34
N MET A 173 23.04 -16.25 -15.40
CA MET A 173 22.55 -17.27 -16.33
C MET A 173 22.68 -16.79 -17.78
N GLU A 174 22.23 -15.57 -18.09
CA GLU A 174 22.34 -14.98 -19.43
C GLU A 174 23.81 -14.84 -19.88
N TYR A 175 24.71 -14.43 -18.98
CA TYR A 175 26.14 -14.33 -19.28
C TYR A 175 26.77 -15.70 -19.56
N SER A 176 26.40 -16.72 -18.79
CA SER A 176 26.91 -18.08 -19.01
C SER A 176 26.45 -18.65 -20.36
N GLU A 177 25.21 -18.39 -20.77
CA GLU A 177 24.65 -18.87 -22.04
C GLU A 177 25.36 -18.22 -23.23
N LYS A 178 25.67 -16.91 -23.15
CA LYS A 178 26.49 -16.22 -24.17
C LYS A 178 27.91 -16.79 -24.28
N ILE A 179 28.52 -17.21 -23.17
CA ILE A 179 29.84 -17.87 -23.19
C ILE A 179 29.78 -19.26 -23.82
N TYR A 180 28.72 -20.03 -23.54
CA TYR A 180 28.53 -21.35 -24.16
C TYR A 180 28.32 -21.23 -25.66
N GLN A 181 27.51 -20.27 -26.11
CA GLN A 181 27.32 -20.01 -27.54
C GLN A 181 28.62 -19.57 -28.22
N SER A 182 29.36 -18.60 -27.66
CA SER A 182 30.61 -18.12 -28.26
C SER A 182 31.70 -19.21 -28.37
N ARG A 183 31.74 -20.15 -27.43
CA ARG A 183 32.68 -21.29 -27.47
C ARG A 183 32.31 -22.33 -28.55
N ASN A 184 31.04 -22.47 -28.90
CA ASN A 184 30.61 -23.40 -29.95
C ASN A 184 30.84 -22.86 -31.37
N TYR A 185 30.87 -21.53 -31.57
CA TYR A 185 31.13 -20.92 -32.88
C TYR A 185 32.61 -20.78 -33.26
N SER A 186 33.55 -21.14 -32.36
CA SER A 186 35.00 -21.01 -32.61
C SER A 186 35.69 -22.31 -33.07
N PHE A 187 34.94 -23.38 -33.31
CA PHE A 187 35.47 -24.69 -33.71
C PHE A 187 35.06 -25.14 -35.12
N ASP A 188 34.41 -24.27 -35.90
CA ASP A 188 34.16 -24.44 -37.34
C ASP A 188 35.08 -23.49 -38.16
#